data_AF-A0A101G409-F1
#
_entry.id   AF-A0A101G409-F1
#
_cell.length_a   1.000
_cell.length_b   1.000
_cell.length_c   1.000
_cell.angle_alpha   90.00
_cell.angle_beta   90.00
_cell.angle_gamma   90.00
#
_symmetry.space_group_name_H-M   'P 1'
#
loop_
_entity.id
_entity.type
_entity.pdbx_description
1 polymer ?
#
loop_
_entity_poly.entity_id
_entity_poly.type
_entity_poly.pdbx_seq_one_letter_code
_entity_poly.pdbx_strand_id
1 'polypeptide(L)' 'MTADELRKSIERTNDQICELKQQIKEVTNIRKKLKLRRRLIELQYLQLWHIDLLERGIE' A
#
# COMPACT_ATOMS: atom_id res chain seq x y z
N MET A 1 -11.95 9.08 -10.81
CA MET A 1 -10.48 9.18 -10.69
C MET A 1 -9.91 9.20 -12.08
N THR A 2 -9.05 10.16 -12.41
CA THR A 2 -8.31 10.14 -13.67
C THR A 2 -7.12 9.18 -13.57
N ALA A 3 -6.54 8.79 -14.71
CA ALA A 3 -5.32 7.97 -14.74
C ALA A 3 -4.18 8.60 -13.91
N ASP A 4 -4.03 9.94 -13.94
CA ASP A 4 -3.03 10.67 -13.15
C ASP A 4 -3.32 10.63 -11.64
N GLU A 5 -4.58 10.74 -11.24
CA GLU A 5 -4.97 10.56 -9.84
C GLU A 5 -4.67 9.14 -9.36
N LEU A 6 -4.88 8.13 -10.22
CA LEU A 6 -4.58 6.75 -9.87
C LEU A 6 -3.08 6.49 -9.73
N ARG A 7 -2.25 7.05 -10.62
CA ARG A 7 -0.79 7.01 -10.51
C ARG A 7 -0.31 7.64 -9.19
N LYS A 8 -0.83 8.82 -8.84
CA LYS A 8 -0.52 9.48 -7.55
C LYS A 8 -0.95 8.62 -6.35
N SER A 9 -2.10 7.95 -6.43
CA SER A 9 -2.56 7.03 -5.38
C SER A 9 -1.66 5.80 -5.24
N ILE A 10 -1.13 5.27 -6.34
CA ILE A 10 -0.15 4.17 -6.32
C ILE A 10 1.16 4.62 -5.68
N GLU A 11 1.69 5.79 -6.05
CA GLU A 11 2.90 6.36 -5.45
C GLU A 11 2.76 6.55 -3.93
N ARG A 12 1.66 7.16 -3.48
CA ARG A 12 1.38 7.31 -2.04
C ARG A 12 1.26 5.96 -1.33
N THR A 13 0.63 4.98 -1.96
CA THR A 13 0.50 3.63 -1.40
C THR A 13 1.88 2.96 -1.27
N ASN A 14 2.77 3.17 -2.24
CA ASN A 14 4.15 2.69 -2.18
C ASN A 14 4.94 3.30 -1.02
N ASP A 15 4.83 4.62 -0.82
CA ASP A 15 5.50 5.31 0.28
C ASP A 15 5.04 4.75 1.63
N GLN A 16 3.73 4.60 1.82
CA GLN A 16 3.15 4.01 3.03
C GLN A 16 3.60 2.55 3.25
N ILE A 17 3.68 1.75 2.19
CA ILE A 17 4.20 0.38 2.26
C ILE A 17 5.67 0.38 2.70
N CYS A 18 6.48 1.31 2.17
CA CYS A 18 7.89 1.43 2.51
C CYS A 18 8.07 1.78 3.99
N GLU A 19 7.34 2.80 4.47
CA GLU A 19 7.33 3.21 5.87
C GLU A 19 6.88 2.07 6.80
N LEU A 20 5.80 1.37 6.46
CA LEU A 20 5.33 0.23 7.26
C LEU A 20 6.37 -0.90 7.32
N LYS A 21 7.05 -1.19 6.21
CA LYS A 21 8.13 -2.18 6.20
C LYS A 21 9.28 -1.79 7.14
N GLN A 22 9.64 -0.50 7.21
CA GLN A 22 10.63 -0.01 8.17
C GLN A 22 10.14 -0.16 9.61
N GLN A 23 8.92 0.30 9.91
CA GLN A 23 8.34 0.18 11.26
C GLN A 23 8.23 -1.28 11.74
N ILE A 24 7.92 -2.23 10.84
CA ILE A 24 7.85 -3.67 11.16
C ILE A 24 9.24 -4.23 11.52
N LYS A 25 10.31 -3.72 10.91
CA LYS A 25 11.68 -4.14 11.22
C LYS A 25 12.11 -3.64 12.59
N GLU A 26 11.72 -2.42 12.94
CA GLU A 26 12.12 -1.76 14.20
C GLU A 26 11.25 -2.16 15.41
N VAL A 27 10.00 -2.59 15.17
CA VAL A 27 9.10 -3.00 16.25
C VAL A 27 9.49 -4.34 16.87
N THR A 28 9.77 -4.31 18.17
CA THR A 28 10.03 -5.48 19.02
C THR A 28 8.75 -6.06 19.62
N ASN A 29 7.71 -5.24 19.83
CA ASN A 29 6.43 -5.70 20.37
C ASN A 29 5.65 -6.55 19.34
N ILE A 30 5.43 -7.83 19.66
CA ILE A 30 4.80 -8.81 18.77
C ILE A 30 3.37 -8.39 18.36
N ARG A 31 2.55 -7.88 19.28
CA ARG A 31 1.18 -7.44 18.96
C ARG A 31 1.17 -6.26 18.01
N LYS A 32 2.07 -5.28 18.23
CA LYS A 32 2.24 -4.13 17.33
C LYS A 32 2.74 -4.59 15.96
N LYS A 33 3.69 -5.54 15.92
CA LYS A 33 4.22 -6.13 14.68
C LYS A 33 3.13 -6.79 13.84
N LEU A 34 2.24 -7.55 14.49
CA LEU A 34 1.11 -8.21 13.81
C LEU A 34 0.13 -7.19 13.23
N LYS A 35 -0.19 -6.11 13.98
CA LYS A 35 -1.03 -5.02 13.46
C LYS A 35 -0.43 -4.35 12.23
N LEU A 36 0.87 -4.01 12.29
CA LEU A 36 1.58 -3.41 11.16
C LEU A 36 1.63 -4.35 9.94
N ARG A 37 1.84 -5.66 10.15
CA ARG A 37 1.80 -6.66 9.07
C ARG A 37 0.42 -6.77 8.42
N ARG A 38 -0.66 -6.74 9.20
CA ARG A 38 -2.03 -6.72 8.63
C ARG A 38 -2.24 -5.48 7.77
N ARG A 39 -1.83 -4.31 8.28
CA ARG A 39 -1.93 -3.05 7.54
C ARG A 39 -1.11 -3.07 6.24
N LEU A 40 0.08 -3.67 6.28
CA LEU A 40 0.91 -3.85 5.08
C LEU A 40 0.19 -4.67 4.02
N ILE A 41 -0.45 -5.78 4.41
CA ILE A 41 -1.22 -6.63 3.49
C ILE A 41 -2.40 -5.86 2.89
N GLU A 42 -3.15 -5.11 3.69
CA GLU A 42 -4.25 -4.26 3.20
C GLU A 42 -3.79 -3.26 2.12
N LEU A 43 -2.66 -2.59 2.35
CA LEU A 43 -2.12 -1.64 1.37
C LEU A 43 -1.61 -2.34 0.10
N GLN A 44 -1.05 -3.54 0.21
CA GLN A 44 -0.64 -4.33 -0.96
C GLN A 44 -1.85 -4.73 -1.82
N TYR A 45 -2.96 -5.13 -1.19
CA TYR A 45 -4.21 -5.39 -1.92
C TYR A 45 -4.76 -4.12 -2.57
N LEU A 46 -4.74 -2.99 -1.87
CA LEU A 46 -5.16 -1.71 -2.43
C LEU A 46 -4.30 -1.30 -3.63
N GLN A 47 -2.99 -1.50 -3.55
CA GLN A 47 -2.07 -1.25 -4.65
C GLN A 47 -2.39 -2.12 -5.87
N LEU A 48 -2.60 -3.42 -5.67
CA LEU A 48 -2.99 -4.34 -6.74
C LEU A 48 -4.30 -3.92 -7.40
N TRP A 49 -5.27 -3.47 -6.61
CA TRP A 49 -6.53 -2.94 -7.13
C TRP A 49 -6.33 -1.68 -7.97
N HIS A 50 -5.48 -0.74 -7.54
CA HIS A 50 -5.14 0.43 -8.35
C HIS A 50 -4.46 0.03 -9.67
N ILE A 51 -3.55 -0.96 -9.65
CA ILE A 51 -2.87 -1.42 -10.88
C ILE A 51 -3.89 -2.06 -11.84
N ASP A 52 -4.73 -2.97 -11.36
CA ASP A 52 -5.79 -3.59 -12.16
C ASP A 52 -6.73 -2.56 -12.77
N LEU A 53 -7.07 -1.51 -12.02
CA LEU A 53 -7.91 -0.42 -12.52
C LEU A 53 -7.21 0.42 -13.59
N LEU A 54 -5.90 0.67 -13.49
CA LEU A 54 -5.12 1.30 -14.57
C LEU A 54 -5.06 0.42 -15.83
N GLU A 55 -4.83 -0.88 -15.66
CA GLU A 55 -4.71 -1.85 -16.75
C GLU A 55 -6.03 -2.02 -17.52
N ARG A 56 -7.17 -1.91 -16.83
CA ARG A 56 -8.50 -1.97 -17.46
C ARG A 56 -8.84 -0.77 -18.34
N GLY A 57 -7.98 0.25 -18.37
CA GLY A 57 -8.22 1.47 -19.12
C GLY A 57 -9.34 2.27 -18.48
N ILE A 58 -8.98 3.12 -17.52
CA ILE A 58 -9.88 4.20 -17.10
C ILE A 58 -9.98 5.15 -18.29
N GLU A 59 -11.07 5.06 -19.05
CA GLU A 59 -11.45 6.01 -20.10
C GLU A 59 -11.68 7.42 -19.55
#